data_AF-A0A960EUX9-F1
#
_entry.id   AF-A0A960EUX9-F1
#
_cell.length_a   1.000
_cell.length_b   1.000
_cell.length_c   1.000
_cell.angle_alpha   90.00
_cell.angle_beta   90.00
_cell.angle_gamma   90.00
#
_symmetry.space_group_name_H-M   'P 1'
#
loop_
_entity.id
_entity.type
_entity.pdbx_description
1 polymer ?
#
loop_
_entity_poly.entity_id
_entity_poly.type
_entity_poly.pdbx_seq_one_letter_code
_entity_poly.pdbx_strand_id
1 'polypeptide(L)'
;GSAQPMAGAALIDFADVVEEGLKVRATATLRLDDGVEHSTTFVVHPVPGDEVAPPPPTHRAALLALLPVALRLGVSVHLNGPLDDVTLSGVREWQHALARWVPDRFSAVTITAEDVIEDLPPPRFRGGVTSFSGGLDSAFAMLRPGSDGRERENDLAAGLMIHGFDIPLAQQESFDLARARAEAMVASAGAHLRVVESDLFRLLDEADLRFGEEVHGIWLASMLACVEIDYDHTVIPSSYPYHRPTIPWGSSPTTDNLLGSRHRPLRHDGAGYDKFDKTSIVAPVDAVQKHIRVCWEGVDKHRNCGHCWKCMVTQVAFWLNDVPELPAFDDPCTVEDLRRVAVDGYRGALAEHFIEVATDKDRPDIIDALREALEFGRAEERLARQTSDLADGAAFAWLQLFARLVREQNFEAARYLFHPHCRSFGTLAVETTDRDQLVDQQWIPTWTTTRGFSVDPGSVHVESGGDLRILTARWSSLGASDGTDFARHGRCTFVLREVGETLRAVHSHFSLDPN
;
A
#
# COMPACT_ATOMS: atom_id res chain seq x y z
N GLY A 1 -7.81 38.37 -11.07
CA GLY A 1 -6.72 38.93 -11.88
C GLY A 1 -5.80 37.79 -12.18
N SER A 2 -5.69 37.40 -13.45
CA SER A 2 -4.90 36.26 -13.91
C SER A 2 -3.44 36.40 -13.43
N ALA A 3 -2.97 35.46 -12.62
CA ALA A 3 -1.58 35.43 -12.20
C ALA A 3 -0.75 34.90 -13.38
N GLN A 4 0.15 35.71 -13.94
CA GLN A 4 1.09 35.19 -14.93
C GLN A 4 2.05 34.18 -14.28
N PRO A 5 2.51 33.15 -15.00
CA PRO A 5 3.52 32.23 -14.48
C PRO A 5 4.74 33.02 -14.01
N MET A 6 5.23 32.74 -12.80
CA MET A 6 6.52 33.30 -12.36
C MET A 6 7.63 32.72 -13.23
N ALA A 7 8.63 33.53 -13.57
CA ALA A 7 9.82 33.03 -14.27
C ALA A 7 10.47 31.92 -13.43
N GLY A 8 10.63 30.74 -14.03
CA GLY A 8 11.21 29.57 -13.37
C GLY A 8 10.23 28.66 -12.61
N ALA A 9 8.91 28.84 -12.82
CA ALA A 9 7.89 27.94 -12.28
C ALA A 9 7.59 26.81 -13.27
N ALA A 10 7.54 25.58 -12.75
CA ALA A 10 7.11 24.43 -13.53
C ALA A 10 5.63 24.58 -13.91
N LEU A 11 5.30 24.21 -15.15
CA LEU A 11 3.96 24.33 -15.69
C LEU A 11 3.22 23.00 -15.55
N ILE A 12 2.06 22.99 -14.89
CA ILE A 12 1.13 21.86 -14.93
C ILE A 12 0.09 22.16 -16.01
N ASP A 13 0.04 21.31 -17.03
CA ASP A 13 -0.97 21.34 -18.08
C ASP A 13 -1.88 20.12 -17.96
N PHE A 14 -3.13 20.27 -18.40
CA PHE A 14 -4.10 19.19 -18.48
C PHE A 14 -4.65 19.13 -19.90
N ALA A 15 -3.91 18.44 -20.76
CA ALA A 15 -4.10 18.44 -22.19
C ALA A 15 -4.64 17.09 -22.69
N ASP A 16 -4.90 17.04 -23.99
CA ASP A 16 -5.21 15.82 -24.73
C ASP A 16 -6.42 15.04 -24.20
N VAL A 17 -7.52 15.77 -24.00
CA VAL A 17 -8.83 15.16 -23.75
C VAL A 17 -9.32 14.49 -25.03
N VAL A 18 -9.23 13.16 -25.07
CA VAL A 18 -9.57 12.33 -26.24
C VAL A 18 -10.65 11.33 -25.88
N GLU A 19 -11.69 11.24 -26.72
CA GLU A 19 -12.69 10.19 -26.64
C GLU A 19 -12.11 8.86 -27.16
N GLU A 20 -12.20 7.82 -26.34
CA GLU A 20 -11.72 6.47 -26.64
C GLU A 20 -12.86 5.48 -26.57
N GLY A 21 -13.62 5.42 -27.66
CA GLY A 21 -14.90 4.74 -27.66
C GLY A 21 -15.87 5.47 -26.74
N LEU A 22 -16.24 4.85 -25.61
CA LEU A 22 -17.15 5.44 -24.62
C LEU A 22 -16.40 6.10 -23.43
N LYS A 23 -15.07 5.93 -23.37
CA LYS A 23 -14.22 6.47 -22.30
C LYS A 23 -13.64 7.83 -22.70
N VAL A 24 -13.20 8.61 -21.73
CA VAL A 24 -12.41 9.84 -21.97
C VAL A 24 -11.03 9.67 -21.35
N ARG A 25 -9.99 9.84 -22.18
CA ARG A 25 -8.60 9.93 -21.73
C ARG A 25 -8.20 11.40 -21.60
N ALA A 26 -7.49 11.75 -20.55
CA ALA A 26 -6.84 13.04 -20.37
C ALA A 26 -5.41 12.85 -19.85
N THR A 27 -4.50 13.76 -20.18
CA THR A 27 -3.10 13.68 -19.75
C THR A 27 -2.72 14.94 -18.97
N ALA A 28 -2.18 14.75 -17.77
CA ALA A 28 -1.55 15.82 -17.01
C ALA A 28 -0.04 15.77 -17.18
N THR A 29 0.58 16.93 -17.39
CA THR A 29 2.04 17.03 -17.54
C THR A 29 2.58 18.18 -16.70
N LEU A 30 3.56 17.90 -15.84
CA LEU A 30 4.41 18.85 -15.14
C LEU A 30 5.69 19.05 -15.97
N ARG A 31 5.86 20.23 -16.55
CA ARG A 31 7.06 20.61 -17.32
C ARG A 31 8.00 21.46 -16.47
N LEU A 32 9.24 21.00 -16.32
CA LEU A 32 10.31 21.74 -15.65
C LEU A 32 11.03 22.67 -16.64
N ASP A 33 11.73 23.70 -16.13
CA ASP A 33 12.45 24.67 -16.97
C ASP A 33 13.59 24.05 -17.79
N ASP A 34 14.16 22.96 -17.31
CA ASP A 34 15.23 22.21 -17.98
C ASP A 34 14.69 21.26 -19.08
N GLY A 35 13.37 21.24 -19.29
CA GLY A 35 12.69 20.44 -20.29
C GLY A 35 12.35 19.02 -19.83
N VAL A 36 12.66 18.63 -18.59
CA VAL A 36 12.20 17.36 -18.01
C VAL A 36 10.69 17.43 -17.77
N GLU A 37 9.98 16.35 -18.10
CA GLU A 37 8.54 16.24 -17.93
C GLU A 37 8.18 15.06 -17.03
N HIS A 38 7.24 15.29 -16.11
CA HIS A 38 6.54 14.22 -15.39
C HIS A 38 5.08 14.24 -15.78
N SER A 39 4.54 13.12 -16.25
CA SER A 39 3.16 13.06 -16.72
C SER A 39 2.41 11.88 -16.13
N THR A 40 1.08 11.98 -16.16
CA THR A 40 0.17 10.88 -15.85
C THR A 40 -1.10 10.99 -16.69
N THR A 41 -1.75 9.86 -16.92
CA THR A 41 -2.98 9.73 -17.68
C THR A 41 -4.15 9.36 -16.78
N PHE A 42 -5.34 9.82 -17.15
CA PHE A 42 -6.61 9.49 -16.50
C PHE A 42 -7.55 8.99 -17.58
N VAL A 43 -8.15 7.82 -17.39
CA VAL A 43 -9.17 7.28 -18.29
C VAL A 43 -10.47 7.11 -17.51
N VAL A 44 -11.43 7.99 -17.77
CA VAL A 44 -12.73 8.00 -17.09
C VAL A 44 -13.70 7.10 -17.85
N HIS A 45 -14.34 6.18 -17.14
CA HIS A 45 -15.37 5.31 -17.71
C HIS A 45 -16.76 5.98 -17.65
N PRO A 46 -17.66 5.66 -18.60
CA PRO A 46 -19.02 6.19 -18.63
C PRO A 46 -19.84 5.70 -17.43
N VAL A 47 -20.86 6.46 -17.03
CA VAL A 47 -21.88 6.01 -16.05
C VAL A 47 -23.14 5.47 -16.71
N PRO A 48 -24.03 4.80 -15.95
CA PRO A 48 -25.34 4.43 -16.46
C PRO A 48 -26.07 5.61 -17.12
N GLY A 49 -26.37 5.46 -18.41
CA GLY A 49 -27.06 6.46 -19.24
C GLY A 49 -26.15 7.37 -20.06
N ASP A 50 -24.83 7.22 -19.97
CA ASP A 50 -23.89 7.95 -20.83
C ASP A 50 -23.68 7.22 -22.17
N GLU A 51 -23.62 8.00 -23.25
CA GLU A 51 -23.03 7.54 -24.51
C GLU A 51 -21.50 7.67 -24.48
N VAL A 52 -20.96 8.71 -23.82
CA VAL A 52 -19.52 8.96 -23.62
C VAL A 52 -19.32 9.54 -22.21
N ALA A 53 -18.21 9.18 -21.54
CA ALA A 53 -17.85 9.74 -20.25
C ALA A 53 -17.67 11.28 -20.34
N PRO A 54 -18.05 12.05 -19.30
CA PRO A 54 -17.77 13.49 -19.29
C PRO A 54 -16.26 13.75 -19.12
N PRO A 55 -15.70 14.80 -19.75
CA PRO A 55 -14.34 15.21 -19.45
C PRO A 55 -14.26 15.74 -18.01
N PRO A 56 -13.10 15.65 -17.35
CA PRO A 56 -12.94 16.22 -16.02
C PRO A 56 -13.24 17.73 -16.05
N PRO A 57 -14.05 18.24 -15.12
CA PRO A 57 -14.62 19.59 -15.20
C PRO A 57 -13.59 20.70 -14.95
N THR A 58 -12.47 20.37 -14.31
CA THR A 58 -11.43 21.30 -13.87
C THR A 58 -10.06 20.63 -13.97
N HIS A 59 -9.00 21.44 -13.97
CA HIS A 59 -7.62 20.93 -14.02
C HIS A 59 -7.11 20.52 -12.63
N ARG A 60 -8.00 20.47 -11.63
CA ARG A 60 -7.65 20.07 -10.27
C ARG A 60 -7.07 18.67 -10.19
N ALA A 61 -7.61 17.71 -10.95
CA ALA A 61 -7.09 16.34 -10.97
C ALA A 61 -5.59 16.33 -11.31
N ALA A 62 -5.18 17.11 -12.31
CA ALA A 62 -3.78 17.30 -12.70
C ALA A 62 -2.93 17.92 -11.58
N LEU A 63 -3.41 19.01 -10.97
CA LEU A 63 -2.71 19.66 -9.85
C LEU A 63 -2.49 18.69 -8.70
N LEU A 64 -3.54 17.99 -8.24
CA LEU A 64 -3.45 17.07 -7.11
C LEU A 64 -2.52 15.87 -7.41
N ALA A 65 -2.53 15.36 -8.64
CA ALA A 65 -1.66 14.25 -9.03
C ALA A 65 -0.17 14.64 -9.03
N LEU A 66 0.16 15.82 -9.58
CA LEU A 66 1.55 16.22 -9.86
C LEU A 66 2.17 17.14 -8.81
N LEU A 67 1.37 17.76 -7.92
CA LEU A 67 1.88 18.62 -6.85
C LEU A 67 2.91 17.91 -5.94
N PRO A 68 2.73 16.63 -5.53
CA PRO A 68 3.74 15.95 -4.72
C PRO A 68 5.12 15.89 -5.39
N VAL A 69 5.17 15.71 -6.72
CA VAL A 69 6.43 15.71 -7.49
C VAL A 69 7.11 17.07 -7.38
N ALA A 70 6.35 18.16 -7.57
CA ALA A 70 6.91 19.50 -7.47
C ALA A 70 7.41 19.85 -6.05
N LEU A 71 6.69 19.44 -5.01
CA LEU A 71 7.11 19.61 -3.61
C LEU A 71 8.37 18.81 -3.27
N ARG A 72 8.51 17.60 -3.86
CA ARG A 72 9.70 16.76 -3.71
C ARG A 72 10.92 17.39 -4.37
N LEU A 73 10.73 18.01 -5.53
CA LEU A 73 11.77 18.71 -6.28
C LEU A 73 12.05 20.14 -5.76
N GLY A 74 11.18 20.69 -4.91
CA GLY A 74 11.29 22.05 -4.40
C GLY A 74 11.06 23.13 -5.46
N VAL A 75 10.27 22.82 -6.50
CA VAL A 75 10.00 23.74 -7.63
C VAL A 75 8.62 24.38 -7.49
N SER A 76 8.54 25.68 -7.71
CA SER A 76 7.25 26.38 -7.75
C SER A 76 6.42 25.94 -8.95
N VAL A 77 5.09 25.90 -8.81
CA VAL A 77 4.18 25.44 -9.85
C VAL A 77 3.17 26.48 -10.27
N HIS A 78 2.89 26.49 -11.57
CA HIS A 78 1.79 27.22 -12.17
C HIS A 78 0.86 26.22 -12.87
N LEU A 79 -0.41 26.19 -12.49
CA LEU A 79 -1.44 25.40 -13.18
C LEU A 79 -2.01 26.23 -14.35
N ASN A 80 -1.83 25.72 -15.57
CA ASN A 80 -2.44 26.22 -16.78
C ASN A 80 -3.91 25.79 -16.81
N GLY A 81 -4.85 26.71 -16.59
CA GLY A 81 -6.29 26.42 -16.61
C GLY A 81 -7.03 26.56 -15.27
N PRO A 82 -8.33 26.18 -15.25
CA PRO A 82 -9.25 26.59 -14.21
C PRO A 82 -9.11 25.84 -12.88
N LEU A 83 -9.20 26.59 -11.77
CA LEU A 83 -9.15 26.07 -10.41
C LEU A 83 -9.96 26.93 -9.43
N ASP A 84 -10.78 26.34 -8.56
CA ASP A 84 -11.49 27.14 -7.55
C ASP A 84 -10.57 27.63 -6.42
N ASP A 85 -10.99 28.71 -5.75
CA ASP A 85 -10.21 29.38 -4.71
C ASP A 85 -10.03 28.52 -3.44
N VAL A 86 -11.01 27.69 -3.12
CA VAL A 86 -10.96 26.75 -1.99
C VAL A 86 -9.91 25.67 -2.24
N THR A 87 -9.88 25.07 -3.44
CA THR A 87 -8.82 24.13 -3.79
C THR A 87 -7.43 24.79 -3.70
N LEU A 88 -7.24 25.98 -4.28
CA LEU A 88 -5.95 26.67 -4.26
C LEU A 88 -5.48 26.99 -2.83
N SER A 89 -6.38 27.49 -1.98
CA SER A 89 -6.05 27.75 -0.57
C SER A 89 -5.77 26.46 0.19
N GLY A 90 -6.53 25.41 -0.09
CA GLY A 90 -6.42 24.11 0.55
C GLY A 90 -5.09 23.41 0.25
N VAL A 91 -4.66 23.35 -1.01
CA VAL A 91 -3.36 22.75 -1.37
C VAL A 91 -2.18 23.55 -0.83
N ARG A 92 -2.31 24.88 -0.70
CA ARG A 92 -1.30 25.74 -0.07
C ARG A 92 -1.12 25.45 1.41
N GLU A 93 -2.20 25.13 2.12
CA GLU A 93 -2.10 24.69 3.53
C GLU A 93 -1.63 23.24 3.62
N TRP A 94 -2.14 22.35 2.76
CA TRP A 94 -1.78 20.93 2.73
C TRP A 94 -0.28 20.70 2.55
N GLN A 95 0.37 21.44 1.64
CA GLN A 95 1.83 21.32 1.44
C GLN A 95 2.63 21.65 2.71
N HIS A 96 2.13 22.55 3.57
CA HIS A 96 2.80 22.88 4.82
C HIS A 96 2.73 21.72 5.80
N ALA A 97 1.60 21.00 5.86
CA ALA A 97 1.51 19.78 6.65
C ALA A 97 2.54 18.73 6.17
N LEU A 98 2.56 18.43 4.86
CA LEU A 98 3.50 17.45 4.29
C LEU A 98 4.97 17.85 4.54
N ALA A 99 5.35 19.09 4.22
CA ALA A 99 6.71 19.60 4.42
C ALA A 99 7.13 19.66 5.90
N ARG A 100 6.19 19.69 6.85
CA ARG A 100 6.50 19.63 8.29
C ARG A 100 6.53 18.22 8.84
N TRP A 101 5.80 17.29 8.25
CA TRP A 101 5.81 15.88 8.66
C TRP A 101 7.04 15.13 8.13
N VAL A 102 7.50 15.47 6.93
CA VAL A 102 8.66 14.86 6.27
C VAL A 102 9.63 15.92 5.72
N PRO A 103 10.21 16.77 6.58
CA PRO A 103 10.98 17.95 6.19
C PRO A 103 12.25 17.65 5.39
N ASP A 104 12.81 16.45 5.54
CA ASP A 104 14.00 16.02 4.79
C ASP A 104 13.68 15.61 3.34
N ARG A 105 12.40 15.46 3.00
CA ARG A 105 11.94 14.99 1.68
C ARG A 105 11.16 16.03 0.89
N PHE A 106 10.38 16.89 1.55
CA PHE A 106 9.49 17.85 0.89
C PHE A 106 9.72 19.28 1.35
N SER A 107 9.62 20.21 0.41
CA SER A 107 9.65 21.65 0.67
C SER A 107 8.35 22.29 0.19
N ALA A 108 7.83 23.26 0.95
CA ALA A 108 6.73 24.08 0.48
C ALA A 108 7.21 24.99 -0.67
N VAL A 109 6.37 25.14 -1.69
CA VAL A 109 6.65 25.90 -2.90
C VAL A 109 5.54 26.92 -3.19
N THR A 110 5.78 27.81 -4.14
CA THR A 110 4.72 28.72 -4.59
C THR A 110 3.79 27.96 -5.54
N ILE A 111 2.48 28.02 -5.27
CA ILE A 111 1.43 27.39 -6.09
C ILE A 111 0.54 28.50 -6.65
N THR A 112 0.41 28.56 -7.97
CA THR A 112 -0.43 29.54 -8.68
C THR A 112 -1.29 28.84 -9.75
N ALA A 113 -2.37 29.49 -10.18
CA ALA A 113 -3.24 29.04 -11.26
C ALA A 113 -3.66 30.24 -12.12
N GLU A 114 -3.94 29.99 -13.40
CA GLU A 114 -4.30 31.03 -14.36
C GLU A 114 -5.69 31.64 -14.09
N ASP A 115 -6.71 30.78 -13.98
CA ASP A 115 -8.11 31.16 -13.84
C ASP A 115 -8.75 30.59 -12.57
N VAL A 116 -9.54 31.41 -11.89
CA VAL A 116 -10.38 30.97 -10.78
C VAL A 116 -11.83 30.85 -11.25
N ILE A 117 -12.37 29.63 -11.26
CA ILE A 117 -13.79 29.40 -11.57
C ILE A 117 -14.62 29.59 -10.30
N GLU A 118 -15.70 30.36 -10.42
CA GLU A 118 -16.63 30.61 -9.32
C GLU A 118 -17.80 29.62 -9.27
N ASP A 119 -18.25 29.07 -10.39
CA ASP A 119 -19.46 28.22 -10.48
C ASP A 119 -19.22 26.90 -11.23
N LEU A 120 -19.77 25.81 -10.69
CA LEU A 120 -19.88 24.50 -11.35
C LEU A 120 -21.36 24.14 -11.55
N PRO A 121 -21.70 23.33 -12.58
CA PRO A 121 -23.06 22.84 -12.77
C PRO A 121 -23.58 22.09 -11.53
N PRO A 122 -24.92 22.07 -11.33
CA PRO A 122 -25.51 21.26 -10.28
C PRO A 122 -25.18 19.77 -10.51
N PRO A 123 -24.98 18.98 -9.45
CA PRO A 123 -24.63 17.58 -9.58
C PRO A 123 -25.78 16.78 -10.19
N ARG A 124 -25.43 15.75 -10.96
CA ARG A 124 -26.38 14.84 -11.60
C ARG A 124 -27.06 13.91 -10.60
N PHE A 125 -26.31 13.42 -9.63
CA PHE A 125 -26.78 12.52 -8.59
C PHE A 125 -26.84 13.25 -7.25
N ARG A 126 -27.88 12.96 -6.47
CA ARG A 126 -27.92 13.36 -5.06
C ARG A 126 -27.05 12.41 -4.25
N GLY A 127 -26.22 12.95 -3.37
CA GLY A 127 -25.28 12.17 -2.56
C GLY A 127 -23.83 12.31 -2.98
N GLY A 128 -22.93 11.72 -2.19
CA GLY A 128 -21.49 11.78 -2.41
C GLY A 128 -20.93 10.60 -3.23
N VAL A 129 -19.66 10.73 -3.64
CA VAL A 129 -18.85 9.61 -4.16
C VAL A 129 -17.69 9.34 -3.22
N THR A 130 -17.50 8.08 -2.84
CA THR A 130 -16.36 7.65 -1.99
C THR A 130 -15.32 6.92 -2.80
N SER A 131 -14.03 7.03 -2.46
CA SER A 131 -13.06 6.05 -2.96
C SER A 131 -13.42 4.65 -2.45
N PHE A 132 -13.40 3.66 -3.34
CA PHE A 132 -13.93 2.31 -3.10
C PHE A 132 -13.12 1.23 -3.82
N SER A 133 -12.27 0.53 -3.07
CA SER A 133 -11.44 -0.58 -3.59
C SER A 133 -12.02 -1.97 -3.33
N GLY A 134 -13.13 -2.05 -2.58
CA GLY A 134 -13.72 -3.28 -2.08
C GLY A 134 -13.15 -3.76 -0.73
N GLY A 135 -12.27 -2.98 -0.10
CA GLY A 135 -11.76 -3.25 1.24
C GLY A 135 -12.73 -2.88 2.37
N LEU A 136 -12.37 -3.26 3.60
CA LEU A 136 -13.17 -3.02 4.81
C LEU A 136 -13.54 -1.54 5.01
N ASP A 137 -12.57 -0.62 4.91
CA ASP A 137 -12.81 0.80 5.20
C ASP A 137 -13.76 1.43 4.17
N SER A 138 -13.60 1.10 2.89
CA SER A 138 -14.52 1.55 1.84
C SER A 138 -15.90 0.90 1.94
N ALA A 139 -15.97 -0.38 2.32
CA ALA A 139 -17.24 -1.08 2.56
C ALA A 139 -18.00 -0.46 3.72
N PHE A 140 -17.30 -0.14 4.82
CA PHE A 140 -17.86 0.59 5.95
C PHE A 140 -18.39 1.97 5.54
N ALA A 141 -17.61 2.74 4.79
CA ALA A 141 -18.07 4.03 4.29
C ALA A 141 -19.32 3.86 3.42
N MET A 142 -19.37 2.88 2.52
CA MET A 142 -20.54 2.67 1.66
C MET A 142 -21.78 2.17 2.42
N LEU A 143 -21.62 1.22 3.34
CA LEU A 143 -22.71 0.38 3.85
C LEU A 143 -23.11 0.69 5.31
N ARG A 144 -22.39 1.55 6.03
CA ARG A 144 -22.82 1.97 7.36
C ARG A 144 -24.19 2.66 7.26
N PRO A 145 -25.20 2.20 8.01
CA PRO A 145 -26.50 2.87 8.06
C PRO A 145 -26.37 4.33 8.53
N GLY A 146 -27.12 5.24 7.93
CA GLY A 146 -27.32 6.56 8.51
C GLY A 146 -28.04 6.43 9.85
N SER A 147 -27.50 7.01 10.92
CA SER A 147 -28.15 7.10 12.22
C SER A 147 -29.41 7.96 12.10
N ASP A 148 -30.57 7.33 12.27
CA ASP A 148 -31.92 7.89 12.52
C ASP A 148 -32.24 9.25 11.87
N GLY A 149 -31.80 9.40 10.61
CA GLY A 149 -32.24 10.42 9.67
C GLY A 149 -31.50 11.76 9.65
N ARG A 150 -30.35 11.96 10.35
CA ARG A 150 -29.69 13.29 10.37
C ARG A 150 -28.15 13.38 10.42
N GLU A 151 -27.35 12.31 10.56
CA GLU A 151 -25.89 12.49 10.66
C GLU A 151 -25.13 12.45 9.33
N ARG A 152 -25.62 11.73 8.31
CA ARG A 152 -25.13 11.87 6.94
C ARG A 152 -26.02 12.85 6.20
N GLU A 153 -25.61 14.11 6.17
CA GLU A 153 -26.15 15.05 5.17
C GLU A 153 -25.77 14.53 3.77
N ASN A 154 -26.67 13.69 3.23
CA ASN A 154 -26.73 13.08 1.91
C ASN A 154 -25.85 11.82 1.71
N ASP A 155 -26.51 10.65 1.59
CA ASP A 155 -25.94 9.31 1.37
C ASP A 155 -24.93 9.23 0.22
N LEU A 156 -24.19 8.13 0.14
CA LEU A 156 -23.27 7.88 -0.98
C LEU A 156 -24.03 7.34 -2.19
N ALA A 157 -23.96 8.06 -3.32
CA ALA A 157 -24.54 7.64 -4.58
C ALA A 157 -23.62 6.71 -5.38
N ALA A 158 -22.31 6.77 -5.10
CA ALA A 158 -21.33 5.98 -5.81
C ALA A 158 -20.07 5.63 -5.01
N GLY A 159 -19.44 4.52 -5.42
CA GLY A 159 -18.06 4.19 -5.07
C GLY A 159 -17.16 4.36 -6.30
N LEU A 160 -15.96 4.94 -6.14
CA LEU A 160 -14.96 5.07 -7.18
C LEU A 160 -13.87 4.01 -7.01
N MET A 161 -13.80 3.09 -7.97
CA MET A 161 -12.72 2.12 -8.08
C MET A 161 -11.65 2.62 -9.07
N ILE A 162 -10.38 2.45 -8.71
CA ILE A 162 -9.24 2.96 -9.49
C ILE A 162 -8.47 1.77 -10.06
N HIS A 163 -8.27 1.74 -11.38
CA HIS A 163 -7.38 0.77 -12.04
C HIS A 163 -5.99 1.41 -12.21
N GLY A 164 -4.93 0.67 -11.87
CA GLY A 164 -3.54 1.15 -11.96
C GLY A 164 -2.90 1.50 -10.61
N PHE A 165 -3.65 1.39 -9.50
CA PHE A 165 -3.10 1.51 -8.14
C PHE A 165 -2.70 0.12 -7.60
N ASP A 166 -3.54 -0.52 -6.79
CA ASP A 166 -3.28 -1.83 -6.19
C ASP A 166 -3.33 -2.98 -7.22
N ILE A 167 -4.03 -2.76 -8.34
CA ILE A 167 -4.06 -3.65 -9.51
C ILE A 167 -3.40 -2.93 -10.69
N PRO A 168 -2.26 -3.41 -11.22
CA PRO A 168 -1.60 -2.78 -12.36
C PRO A 168 -2.48 -2.71 -13.61
N LEU A 169 -2.30 -1.68 -14.44
CA LEU A 169 -3.04 -1.50 -15.70
C LEU A 169 -2.90 -2.71 -16.65
N ALA A 170 -1.75 -3.39 -16.62
CA ALA A 170 -1.51 -4.60 -17.41
C ALA A 170 -2.36 -5.81 -16.99
N GLN A 171 -2.97 -5.81 -15.81
CA GLN A 171 -3.75 -6.92 -15.26
C GLN A 171 -5.27 -6.70 -15.41
N GLN A 172 -5.74 -6.54 -16.65
CA GLN A 172 -7.15 -6.25 -16.95
C GLN A 172 -8.12 -7.30 -16.37
N GLU A 173 -7.83 -8.59 -16.53
CA GLU A 173 -8.70 -9.67 -16.04
C GLU A 173 -8.85 -9.64 -14.52
N SER A 174 -7.74 -9.47 -13.78
CA SER A 174 -7.78 -9.29 -12.33
C SER A 174 -8.57 -8.04 -11.94
N PHE A 175 -8.43 -6.94 -12.68
CA PHE A 175 -9.21 -5.75 -12.39
C PHE A 175 -10.71 -5.98 -12.59
N ASP A 176 -11.13 -6.62 -13.70
CA ASP A 176 -12.54 -6.89 -13.97
C ASP A 176 -13.17 -7.83 -12.94
N LEU A 177 -12.44 -8.84 -12.47
CA LEU A 177 -12.91 -9.72 -11.40
C LEU A 177 -13.03 -8.98 -10.07
N ALA A 178 -12.07 -8.12 -9.72
CA ALA A 178 -12.14 -7.29 -8.53
C ALA A 178 -13.29 -6.26 -8.62
N ARG A 179 -13.49 -5.68 -9.81
CA ARG A 179 -14.56 -4.73 -10.11
C ARG A 179 -15.93 -5.36 -9.92
N ALA A 180 -16.15 -6.58 -10.41
CA ALA A 180 -17.42 -7.28 -10.23
C ALA A 180 -17.78 -7.48 -8.74
N ARG A 181 -16.78 -7.78 -7.89
CA ARG A 181 -16.96 -7.89 -6.43
C ARG A 181 -17.32 -6.54 -5.81
N ALA A 182 -16.60 -5.47 -6.18
CA ALA A 182 -16.88 -4.12 -5.70
C ALA A 182 -18.27 -3.64 -6.12
N GLU A 183 -18.65 -3.89 -7.38
CA GLU A 183 -19.96 -3.54 -7.95
C GLU A 183 -21.09 -4.24 -7.20
N ALA A 184 -20.95 -5.52 -6.87
CA ALA A 184 -21.94 -6.25 -6.06
C ALA A 184 -22.15 -5.63 -4.67
N MET A 185 -21.07 -5.19 -3.99
CA MET A 185 -21.19 -4.52 -2.69
C MET A 185 -21.84 -3.14 -2.81
N VAL A 186 -21.41 -2.32 -3.76
CA VAL A 186 -21.94 -0.96 -3.97
C VAL A 186 -23.41 -1.01 -4.38
N ALA A 187 -23.78 -1.95 -5.26
CA ALA A 187 -25.18 -2.17 -5.66
C ALA A 187 -26.08 -2.58 -4.49
N SER A 188 -25.56 -3.31 -3.49
CA SER A 188 -26.33 -3.67 -2.29
C SER A 188 -26.69 -2.47 -1.40
N ALA A 189 -25.98 -1.34 -1.57
CA ALA A 189 -26.30 -0.07 -0.93
C ALA A 189 -27.26 0.80 -1.76
N GLY A 190 -27.68 0.36 -2.95
CA GLY A 190 -28.44 1.18 -3.91
C GLY A 190 -27.60 2.23 -4.63
N ALA A 191 -26.27 2.13 -4.56
CA ALA A 191 -25.32 3.01 -5.24
C ALA A 191 -24.78 2.37 -6.53
N HIS A 192 -23.99 3.11 -7.31
CA HIS A 192 -23.32 2.60 -8.51
C HIS A 192 -21.79 2.72 -8.44
N LEU A 193 -21.07 1.90 -9.20
CA LEU A 193 -19.62 1.93 -9.24
C LEU A 193 -19.12 2.84 -10.38
N ARG A 194 -18.17 3.73 -10.08
CA ARG A 194 -17.36 4.50 -11.05
C ARG A 194 -16.01 3.84 -11.22
N VAL A 195 -15.44 3.99 -12.41
CA VAL A 195 -14.08 3.54 -12.70
C VAL A 195 -13.26 4.67 -13.31
N VAL A 196 -12.05 4.85 -12.78
CA VAL A 196 -10.99 5.66 -13.39
C VAL A 196 -9.74 4.80 -13.50
N GLU A 197 -9.11 4.78 -14.68
CA GLU A 197 -7.79 4.17 -14.86
C GLU A 197 -6.71 5.27 -14.79
N SER A 198 -5.58 4.99 -14.16
CA SER A 198 -4.42 5.90 -14.19
C SER A 198 -3.09 5.17 -14.04
N ASP A 199 -2.06 5.69 -14.72
CA ASP A 199 -0.68 5.24 -14.58
C ASP A 199 0.09 5.97 -13.45
N LEU A 200 -0.59 6.80 -12.65
CA LEU A 200 -0.01 7.67 -11.62
C LEU A 200 0.95 6.95 -10.64
N PHE A 201 0.73 5.67 -10.36
CA PHE A 201 1.62 4.86 -9.51
C PHE A 201 3.06 4.76 -10.02
N ARG A 202 3.29 4.92 -11.33
CA ARG A 202 4.65 5.00 -11.91
C ARG A 202 5.48 6.12 -11.28
N LEU A 203 4.84 7.22 -10.88
CA LEU A 203 5.52 8.36 -10.25
C LEU A 203 6.07 8.04 -8.84
N LEU A 204 5.66 6.93 -8.21
CA LEU A 204 6.27 6.50 -6.94
C LEU A 204 7.78 6.25 -7.11
N ASP A 205 8.15 5.54 -8.17
CA ASP A 205 9.55 5.21 -8.45
C ASP A 205 10.26 6.40 -9.13
N GLU A 206 9.61 7.05 -10.10
CA GLU A 206 10.25 8.13 -10.88
C GLU A 206 10.55 9.39 -10.07
N ALA A 207 9.71 9.70 -9.08
CA ALA A 207 9.86 10.88 -8.24
C ALA A 207 10.29 10.55 -6.81
N ASP A 208 10.64 9.29 -6.49
CA ASP A 208 10.95 8.84 -5.13
C ASP A 208 9.87 9.32 -4.13
N LEU A 209 8.64 8.82 -4.31
CA LEU A 209 7.49 9.11 -3.45
C LEU A 209 7.04 7.84 -2.72
N ARG A 210 6.49 8.00 -1.52
CA ARG A 210 5.96 6.90 -0.69
C ARG A 210 4.45 6.95 -0.63
N PHE A 211 3.79 5.94 -1.20
CA PHE A 211 2.34 5.91 -1.30
C PHE A 211 1.65 6.04 0.08
N GLY A 212 2.06 5.23 1.05
CA GLY A 212 1.46 5.21 2.40
C GLY A 212 1.71 6.49 3.19
N GLU A 213 2.97 6.85 3.40
CA GLU A 213 3.34 7.94 4.31
C GLU A 213 3.09 9.33 3.70
N GLU A 214 3.11 9.48 2.37
CA GLU A 214 3.21 10.80 1.72
C GLU A 214 2.02 11.15 0.83
N VAL A 215 1.58 10.27 -0.09
CA VAL A 215 0.78 10.72 -1.25
C VAL A 215 -0.61 10.11 -1.44
N HIS A 216 -0.98 9.01 -0.78
CA HIS A 216 -2.23 8.33 -1.11
C HIS A 216 -3.49 9.19 -0.91
N GLY A 217 -3.56 10.07 0.09
CA GLY A 217 -4.72 10.95 0.30
C GLY A 217 -4.93 11.95 -0.85
N ILE A 218 -3.86 12.63 -1.26
CA ILE A 218 -3.92 13.59 -2.39
C ILE A 218 -4.15 12.90 -3.74
N TRP A 219 -3.62 11.68 -3.92
CA TRP A 219 -3.88 10.90 -5.13
C TRP A 219 -5.31 10.33 -5.18
N LEU A 220 -5.89 9.93 -4.05
CA LEU A 220 -7.32 9.59 -3.98
C LEU A 220 -8.19 10.81 -4.28
N ALA A 221 -7.83 11.99 -3.75
CA ALA A 221 -8.52 13.25 -4.05
C ALA A 221 -8.41 13.63 -5.55
N SER A 222 -7.27 13.36 -6.19
CA SER A 222 -7.09 13.54 -7.64
C SER A 222 -8.05 12.65 -8.45
N MET A 223 -8.12 11.36 -8.12
CA MET A 223 -9.04 10.43 -8.82
C MET A 223 -10.51 10.79 -8.58
N LEU A 224 -10.87 11.21 -7.37
CA LEU A 224 -12.21 11.71 -7.06
C LEU A 224 -12.54 12.96 -7.87
N ALA A 225 -11.58 13.87 -8.07
CA ALA A 225 -11.76 15.08 -8.87
C ALA A 225 -12.07 14.78 -10.35
N CYS A 226 -11.72 13.61 -10.87
CA CYS A 226 -12.11 13.18 -12.22
C CYS A 226 -13.62 12.94 -12.39
N VAL A 227 -14.34 12.65 -11.30
CA VAL A 227 -15.76 12.26 -11.33
C VAL A 227 -16.65 13.11 -10.41
N GLU A 228 -16.08 14.00 -9.59
CA GLU A 228 -16.79 14.74 -8.54
C GLU A 228 -17.91 15.65 -9.06
N ILE A 229 -17.89 16.03 -10.34
CA ILE A 229 -18.90 16.92 -10.93
C ILE A 229 -20.31 16.36 -10.81
N ASP A 230 -20.45 15.04 -10.83
CA ASP A 230 -21.72 14.34 -10.83
C ASP A 230 -22.35 14.22 -9.43
N TYR A 231 -21.64 14.59 -8.36
CA TYR A 231 -22.02 14.32 -6.96
C TYR A 231 -22.01 15.56 -6.08
N ASP A 232 -22.67 15.53 -4.93
CA ASP A 232 -22.71 16.67 -4.00
C ASP A 232 -21.37 16.90 -3.28
N HIS A 233 -20.60 15.83 -3.04
CA HIS A 233 -19.35 15.85 -2.29
C HIS A 233 -18.51 14.59 -2.57
N THR A 234 -17.25 14.60 -2.16
CA THR A 234 -16.34 13.46 -2.25
C THR A 234 -15.96 12.95 -0.85
N VAL A 235 -15.64 11.67 -0.76
CA VAL A 235 -15.32 11.02 0.52
C VAL A 235 -14.06 10.16 0.39
N ILE A 236 -13.15 10.31 1.36
CA ILE A 236 -12.06 9.37 1.60
C ILE A 236 -12.37 8.61 2.90
N PRO A 237 -12.50 7.27 2.86
CA PRO A 237 -12.65 6.46 4.06
C PRO A 237 -11.39 6.52 4.92
N SER A 238 -11.56 6.62 6.23
CA SER A 238 -10.46 6.69 7.18
C SER A 238 -9.64 5.40 7.19
N SER A 239 -8.32 5.54 7.33
CA SER A 239 -7.42 4.42 7.63
C SER A 239 -7.24 4.22 9.13
N TYR A 240 -7.02 5.32 9.87
CA TYR A 240 -6.75 5.32 11.31
C TYR A 240 -7.87 6.04 12.09
N PRO A 241 -8.18 5.59 13.32
CA PRO A 241 -9.15 6.26 14.17
C PRO A 241 -8.55 7.49 14.88
N TYR A 242 -9.40 8.44 15.29
CA TYR A 242 -8.99 9.68 15.96
C TYR A 242 -8.17 9.48 17.23
N HIS A 243 -8.39 8.38 17.96
CA HIS A 243 -7.69 8.10 19.21
C HIS A 243 -6.32 7.44 19.00
N ARG A 244 -5.98 7.06 17.75
CA ARG A 244 -4.66 6.54 17.35
C ARG A 244 -4.26 7.09 15.96
N PRO A 245 -4.05 8.41 15.83
CA PRO A 245 -3.63 8.99 14.56
C PRO A 245 -2.20 8.54 14.23
N THR A 246 -1.93 8.34 12.95
CA THR A 246 -0.58 8.06 12.43
C THR A 246 -0.11 9.25 11.61
N ILE A 247 1.05 9.81 11.98
CA ILE A 247 1.65 10.96 11.30
C ILE A 247 3.17 10.70 11.19
N PRO A 248 3.78 10.72 9.99
CA PRO A 248 3.15 10.98 8.69
C PRO A 248 2.24 9.83 8.23
N TRP A 249 1.12 10.18 7.60
CA TRP A 249 0.29 9.28 6.80
C TRP A 249 -0.42 10.10 5.72
N GLY A 250 -0.34 9.67 4.46
CA GLY A 250 -0.74 10.49 3.31
C GLY A 250 -2.24 10.85 3.24
N SER A 251 -3.11 10.11 3.94
CA SER A 251 -4.52 10.46 4.19
C SER A 251 -4.73 10.65 5.68
N SER A 252 -5.28 11.78 6.08
CA SER A 252 -5.51 12.09 7.50
C SER A 252 -6.75 12.97 7.68
N PRO A 253 -7.50 12.80 8.80
CA PRO A 253 -8.60 13.69 9.14
C PRO A 253 -8.21 15.17 9.19
N THR A 254 -6.92 15.48 9.43
CA THR A 254 -6.42 16.86 9.52
C THR A 254 -6.14 17.52 8.18
N THR A 255 -5.93 16.73 7.11
CA THR A 255 -5.46 17.25 5.82
C THR A 255 -6.38 16.93 4.66
N ASP A 256 -7.15 15.84 4.71
CA ASP A 256 -7.96 15.41 3.58
C ASP A 256 -9.02 16.45 3.19
N ASN A 257 -9.66 17.09 4.17
CA ASN A 257 -10.66 18.12 3.90
C ASN A 257 -10.08 19.36 3.17
N LEU A 258 -8.75 19.56 3.21
CA LEU A 258 -8.06 20.63 2.47
C LEU A 258 -7.93 20.33 0.98
N LEU A 259 -8.19 19.09 0.55
CA LEU A 259 -8.04 18.64 -0.83
C LEU A 259 -9.35 18.70 -1.62
N GLY A 260 -10.42 19.23 -1.01
CA GLY A 260 -11.73 19.47 -1.62
C GLY A 260 -11.85 20.81 -2.34
N SER A 261 -13.03 21.08 -2.94
CA SER A 261 -13.35 22.33 -3.64
C SER A 261 -14.54 23.01 -3.00
N ARG A 262 -14.75 24.27 -3.37
CA ARG A 262 -15.93 25.06 -2.99
C ARG A 262 -17.24 24.33 -3.24
N HIS A 263 -17.36 23.69 -4.40
CA HIS A 263 -18.61 23.06 -4.86
C HIS A 263 -18.68 21.57 -4.56
N ARG A 264 -17.53 20.91 -4.39
CA ARG A 264 -17.39 19.47 -4.15
C ARG A 264 -16.44 19.27 -2.97
N PRO A 265 -16.90 19.52 -1.73
CA PRO A 265 -16.06 19.36 -0.55
C PRO A 265 -15.62 17.90 -0.42
N LEU A 266 -14.37 17.71 0.02
CA LEU A 266 -13.85 16.39 0.37
C LEU A 266 -14.02 16.17 1.86
N ARG A 267 -14.60 15.02 2.23
CA ARG A 267 -14.84 14.63 3.61
C ARG A 267 -14.00 13.41 3.97
N HIS A 268 -13.30 13.47 5.10
CA HIS A 268 -12.69 12.29 5.70
C HIS A 268 -13.71 11.57 6.58
N ASP A 269 -14.10 10.35 6.23
CA ASP A 269 -15.21 9.65 6.91
C ASP A 269 -14.76 8.41 7.70
N GLY A 270 -15.34 8.21 8.88
CA GLY A 270 -15.18 6.99 9.66
C GLY A 270 -14.02 6.97 10.64
N ALA A 271 -13.31 8.09 10.87
CA ALA A 271 -12.22 8.14 11.86
C ALA A 271 -12.69 8.02 13.32
N GLY A 272 -14.00 8.08 13.59
CA GLY A 272 -14.56 7.74 14.90
C GLY A 272 -14.61 6.25 15.22
N TYR A 273 -14.24 5.38 14.27
CA TYR A 273 -14.41 3.93 14.33
C TYR A 273 -13.06 3.26 14.09
N ASP A 274 -12.67 2.32 14.95
CA ASP A 274 -11.52 1.46 14.70
C ASP A 274 -11.86 0.29 13.77
N LYS A 275 -10.89 -0.61 13.56
CA LYS A 275 -11.08 -1.76 12.68
C LYS A 275 -12.19 -2.69 13.17
N PHE A 276 -12.29 -2.92 14.48
CA PHE A 276 -13.30 -3.79 15.04
C PHE A 276 -14.68 -3.14 14.96
N ASP A 277 -14.80 -1.85 15.28
CA ASP A 277 -16.05 -1.10 15.14
C ASP A 277 -16.58 -1.13 13.70
N LYS A 278 -15.72 -0.84 12.73
CA LYS A 278 -16.08 -0.87 11.31
C LYS A 278 -16.55 -2.26 10.89
N THR A 279 -15.83 -3.30 11.31
CA THR A 279 -16.19 -4.69 11.01
C THR A 279 -17.52 -5.07 11.65
N SER A 280 -17.78 -4.64 12.89
CA SER A 280 -19.03 -4.93 13.60
C SER A 280 -20.26 -4.41 12.85
N ILE A 281 -20.12 -3.28 12.15
CA ILE A 281 -21.18 -2.67 11.36
C ILE A 281 -21.42 -3.41 10.03
N VAL A 282 -20.36 -3.87 9.35
CA VAL A 282 -20.48 -4.46 8.01
C VAL A 282 -20.49 -5.98 7.98
N ALA A 283 -20.05 -6.65 9.05
CA ALA A 283 -20.01 -8.11 9.15
C ALA A 283 -21.37 -8.78 8.89
N PRO A 284 -22.52 -8.22 9.33
CA PRO A 284 -23.83 -8.80 9.03
C PRO A 284 -24.28 -8.67 7.57
N VAL A 285 -23.57 -7.90 6.73
CA VAL A 285 -23.98 -7.62 5.34
C VAL A 285 -23.51 -8.75 4.42
N ASP A 286 -24.46 -9.49 3.84
CA ASP A 286 -24.21 -10.64 2.95
C ASP A 286 -23.27 -10.30 1.77
N ALA A 287 -23.46 -9.14 1.14
CA ALA A 287 -22.61 -8.70 0.05
C ALA A 287 -21.14 -8.51 0.50
N VAL A 288 -20.90 -8.05 1.74
CA VAL A 288 -19.55 -7.88 2.29
C VAL A 288 -18.92 -9.24 2.54
N GLN A 289 -19.62 -10.17 3.18
CA GLN A 289 -19.10 -11.52 3.45
C GLN A 289 -18.67 -12.24 2.16
N LYS A 290 -19.42 -12.04 1.06
CA LYS A 290 -19.15 -12.67 -0.25
C LYS A 290 -18.06 -11.99 -1.07
N HIS A 291 -17.95 -10.66 -0.97
CA HIS A 291 -17.22 -9.87 -1.97
C HIS A 291 -16.10 -8.99 -1.41
N ILE A 292 -15.89 -8.92 -0.09
CA ILE A 292 -14.81 -8.09 0.49
C ILE A 292 -13.43 -8.51 -0.03
N ARG A 293 -12.62 -7.53 -0.44
CA ARG A 293 -11.24 -7.74 -0.93
C ARG A 293 -10.29 -6.80 -0.18
N VAL A 294 -9.52 -7.38 0.73
CA VAL A 294 -8.57 -6.63 1.57
C VAL A 294 -7.12 -6.85 1.15
N CYS A 295 -6.81 -7.98 0.52
CA CYS A 295 -5.44 -8.33 0.17
C CYS A 295 -4.83 -7.43 -0.90
N TRP A 296 -3.56 -7.08 -0.71
CA TRP A 296 -2.75 -6.39 -1.71
C TRP A 296 -1.45 -7.16 -2.03
N GLU A 297 -1.06 -8.13 -1.19
CA GLU A 297 0.20 -8.89 -1.29
C GLU A 297 0.08 -10.12 -2.19
N GLY A 298 -1.11 -10.70 -2.31
CA GLY A 298 -1.35 -11.90 -3.11
C GLY A 298 -0.98 -11.72 -4.58
N VAL A 299 -0.64 -12.83 -5.24
CA VAL A 299 -0.36 -12.89 -6.69
C VAL A 299 -1.61 -12.52 -7.48
N ASP A 300 -2.72 -13.17 -7.16
CA ASP A 300 -4.02 -12.89 -7.75
C ASP A 300 -4.66 -11.67 -7.11
N LYS A 301 -4.47 -10.49 -7.71
CA LYS A 301 -4.92 -9.21 -7.14
C LYS A 301 -6.44 -9.06 -6.94
N HIS A 302 -7.23 -9.95 -7.54
CA HIS A 302 -8.68 -10.01 -7.38
C HIS A 302 -9.14 -10.87 -6.18
N ARG A 303 -8.23 -11.57 -5.51
CA ARG A 303 -8.50 -12.51 -4.41
C ARG A 303 -7.90 -12.05 -3.08
N ASN A 304 -8.33 -12.70 -2.01
CA ASN A 304 -7.66 -12.60 -0.72
C ASN A 304 -6.71 -13.79 -0.57
N CYS A 305 -5.45 -13.54 -0.21
CA CYS A 305 -4.48 -14.63 0.00
C CYS A 305 -4.70 -15.41 1.29
N GLY A 306 -5.56 -14.95 2.21
CA GLY A 306 -5.79 -15.60 3.51
C GLY A 306 -4.73 -15.31 4.56
N HIS A 307 -3.47 -15.29 4.17
CA HIS A 307 -2.35 -15.48 5.10
C HIS A 307 -1.45 -14.26 5.33
N CYS A 308 -1.66 -13.15 4.62
CA CYS A 308 -0.95 -11.91 4.95
C CYS A 308 -1.58 -11.23 6.18
N TRP A 309 -0.82 -10.37 6.89
CA TRP A 309 -1.32 -9.70 8.11
C TRP A 309 -2.68 -9.02 7.90
N LYS A 310 -2.87 -8.34 6.76
CA LYS A 310 -4.14 -7.67 6.45
C LYS A 310 -5.30 -8.65 6.27
N CYS A 311 -5.06 -9.81 5.67
CA CYS A 311 -6.05 -10.88 5.53
C CYS A 311 -6.38 -11.51 6.88
N MET A 312 -5.35 -11.89 7.65
CA MET A 312 -5.50 -12.52 8.95
C MET A 312 -6.23 -11.62 9.95
N VAL A 313 -5.79 -10.38 10.11
CA VAL A 313 -6.41 -9.44 11.06
C VAL A 313 -7.85 -9.09 10.67
N THR A 314 -8.18 -9.11 9.37
CA THR A 314 -9.57 -8.94 8.91
C THR A 314 -10.40 -10.15 9.31
N GLN A 315 -9.93 -11.38 9.06
CA GLN A 315 -10.64 -12.60 9.46
C GLN A 315 -10.85 -12.65 10.99
N VAL A 316 -9.84 -12.29 11.79
CA VAL A 316 -9.98 -12.16 13.26
C VAL A 316 -11.10 -11.19 13.64
N ALA A 317 -11.17 -10.02 12.99
CA ALA A 317 -12.21 -9.04 13.27
C ALA A 317 -13.62 -9.58 12.98
N PHE A 318 -13.78 -10.41 11.93
CA PHE A 318 -15.05 -11.06 11.62
C PHE A 318 -15.35 -12.23 12.57
N TRP A 319 -14.35 -13.03 12.96
CA TRP A 319 -14.51 -14.11 13.94
C TRP A 319 -14.99 -13.61 15.29
N LEU A 320 -14.48 -12.44 15.72
CA LEU A 320 -14.91 -11.77 16.95
C LEU A 320 -16.29 -11.09 16.81
N ASN A 321 -16.81 -11.00 15.58
CA ASN A 321 -18.18 -10.58 15.25
C ASN A 321 -19.10 -11.77 14.90
N ASP A 322 -18.74 -12.98 15.35
CA ASP A 322 -19.56 -14.19 15.20
C ASP A 322 -19.80 -14.60 13.72
N VAL A 323 -18.89 -14.19 12.82
CA VAL A 323 -18.85 -14.62 11.41
C VAL A 323 -17.57 -15.44 11.18
N PRO A 324 -17.59 -16.75 11.51
CA PRO A 324 -16.40 -17.62 11.41
C PRO A 324 -16.01 -17.96 9.97
N GLU A 325 -16.97 -17.99 9.06
CA GLU A 325 -16.78 -18.32 7.64
C GLU A 325 -16.99 -17.08 6.78
N LEU A 326 -15.98 -16.70 6.00
CA LEU A 326 -16.07 -15.61 5.03
C LEU A 326 -15.92 -16.17 3.62
N PRO A 327 -17.01 -16.28 2.83
CA PRO A 327 -16.94 -16.77 1.46
C PRO A 327 -16.01 -15.97 0.54
N ALA A 328 -15.64 -14.75 0.93
CA ALA A 328 -14.66 -13.96 0.19
C ALA A 328 -13.21 -14.46 0.26
N PHE A 329 -12.90 -15.40 1.17
CA PHE A 329 -11.58 -16.00 1.36
C PHE A 329 -11.61 -17.45 0.89
N ASP A 330 -11.01 -17.71 -0.29
CA ASP A 330 -10.92 -19.06 -0.87
C ASP A 330 -10.02 -19.99 -0.04
N ASP A 331 -9.00 -19.41 0.59
CA ASP A 331 -8.05 -20.09 1.46
C ASP A 331 -7.96 -19.31 2.79
N PRO A 332 -8.90 -19.51 3.73
CA PRO A 332 -8.92 -18.76 4.98
C PRO A 332 -7.80 -19.18 5.92
N CYS A 333 -7.32 -18.25 6.75
CA CYS A 333 -6.33 -18.59 7.78
C CYS A 333 -7.01 -19.26 8.98
N THR A 334 -6.19 -19.87 9.82
CA THR A 334 -6.60 -20.46 11.10
C THR A 334 -6.06 -19.64 12.28
N VAL A 335 -6.55 -19.93 13.49
CA VAL A 335 -5.98 -19.34 14.72
C VAL A 335 -4.50 -19.75 14.91
N GLU A 336 -4.10 -20.91 14.40
CA GLU A 336 -2.71 -21.37 14.47
C GLU A 336 -1.79 -20.52 13.59
N ASP A 337 -2.26 -20.06 12.44
CA ASP A 337 -1.47 -19.20 11.56
C ASP A 337 -1.16 -17.84 12.22
N LEU A 338 -2.06 -17.35 13.10
CA LEU A 338 -1.85 -16.14 13.87
C LEU A 338 -0.66 -16.24 14.83
N ARG A 339 -0.37 -17.41 15.39
CA ARG A 339 0.78 -17.58 16.31
C ARG A 339 2.12 -17.28 15.64
N ARG A 340 2.17 -17.42 14.32
CA ARG A 340 3.41 -17.43 13.52
C ARG A 340 3.65 -16.11 12.80
N VAL A 341 2.77 -15.13 12.95
CA VAL A 341 2.98 -13.81 12.35
C VAL A 341 3.77 -12.90 13.30
N ALA A 342 4.86 -12.33 12.79
CA ALA A 342 5.56 -11.27 13.50
C ALA A 342 4.74 -9.97 13.43
N VAL A 343 4.41 -9.43 14.60
CA VAL A 343 3.70 -8.16 14.72
C VAL A 343 4.48 -7.20 15.60
N ASP A 344 4.75 -6.02 15.05
CA ASP A 344 5.46 -4.92 15.67
C ASP A 344 4.81 -3.58 15.30
N GLY A 345 5.28 -2.49 15.93
CA GLY A 345 4.79 -1.13 15.69
C GLY A 345 3.26 -1.05 15.66
N TYR A 346 2.70 -0.61 14.52
CA TYR A 346 1.26 -0.53 14.33
C TYR A 346 0.55 -1.90 14.38
N ARG A 347 1.15 -2.95 13.80
CA ARG A 347 0.57 -4.30 13.81
C ARG A 347 0.46 -4.82 15.24
N GLY A 348 1.49 -4.55 16.05
CA GLY A 348 1.51 -4.87 17.47
C GLY A 348 0.42 -4.12 18.25
N ALA A 349 0.30 -2.80 18.08
CA ALA A 349 -0.75 -2.02 18.74
C ALA A 349 -2.17 -2.46 18.35
N LEU A 350 -2.36 -2.91 17.11
CA LEU A 350 -3.62 -3.47 16.65
C LEU A 350 -3.87 -4.86 17.24
N ALA A 351 -2.84 -5.71 17.35
CA ALA A 351 -2.94 -7.01 18.02
C ALA A 351 -3.32 -6.86 19.50
N GLU A 352 -2.74 -5.90 20.21
CA GLU A 352 -3.10 -5.58 21.60
C GLU A 352 -4.57 -5.18 21.73
N HIS A 353 -5.06 -4.34 20.83
CA HIS A 353 -6.48 -3.98 20.79
C HIS A 353 -7.38 -5.20 20.51
N PHE A 354 -7.00 -6.09 19.60
CA PHE A 354 -7.76 -7.33 19.38
C PHE A 354 -7.70 -8.31 20.56
N ILE A 355 -6.66 -8.26 21.40
CA ILE A 355 -6.63 -9.00 22.67
C ILE A 355 -7.68 -8.46 23.65
N GLU A 356 -7.84 -7.13 23.74
CA GLU A 356 -8.89 -6.50 24.56
C GLU A 356 -10.28 -6.96 24.10
N VAL A 357 -10.55 -6.83 22.79
CA VAL A 357 -11.81 -7.27 22.19
C VAL A 357 -12.05 -8.77 22.38
N ALA A 358 -11.04 -9.61 22.17
CA ALA A 358 -11.14 -11.06 22.36
C ALA A 358 -11.37 -11.45 23.83
N THR A 359 -10.88 -10.64 24.78
CA THR A 359 -11.17 -10.80 26.22
C THR A 359 -12.64 -10.54 26.49
N ASP A 360 -13.19 -9.45 25.97
CA ASP A 360 -14.61 -9.12 26.12
C ASP A 360 -15.54 -10.15 25.45
N LYS A 361 -15.05 -10.80 24.39
CA LYS A 361 -15.76 -11.85 23.63
C LYS A 361 -15.52 -13.27 24.13
N ASP A 362 -14.75 -13.47 25.20
CA ASP A 362 -14.41 -14.79 25.76
C ASP A 362 -13.78 -15.76 24.73
N ARG A 363 -12.77 -15.27 23.98
CA ARG A 363 -12.03 -16.03 22.95
C ARG A 363 -10.56 -16.27 23.34
N PRO A 364 -10.30 -17.17 24.32
CA PRO A 364 -8.95 -17.43 24.82
C PRO A 364 -8.00 -17.96 23.75
N ASP A 365 -8.51 -18.67 22.76
CA ASP A 365 -7.73 -19.20 21.63
C ASP A 365 -7.11 -18.07 20.79
N ILE A 366 -7.84 -16.98 20.54
CA ILE A 366 -7.34 -15.80 19.83
C ILE A 366 -6.39 -14.99 20.72
N ILE A 367 -6.72 -14.84 22.02
CA ILE A 367 -5.87 -14.13 22.98
C ILE A 367 -4.47 -14.76 23.04
N ASP A 368 -4.41 -16.08 23.19
CA ASP A 368 -3.14 -16.81 23.27
C ASP A 368 -2.36 -16.66 21.96
N ALA A 369 -3.02 -16.81 20.81
CA ALA A 369 -2.36 -16.69 19.51
C ALA A 369 -1.77 -15.30 19.26
N LEU A 370 -2.50 -14.23 19.59
CA LEU A 370 -2.00 -12.86 19.43
C LEU A 370 -0.89 -12.50 20.43
N ARG A 371 -0.92 -13.07 21.64
CA ARG A 371 0.17 -12.90 22.61
C ARG A 371 1.46 -13.56 22.12
N GLU A 372 1.37 -14.76 21.59
CA GLU A 372 2.50 -15.46 20.97
C GLU A 372 3.05 -14.67 19.77
N ALA A 373 2.18 -14.14 18.91
CA ALA A 373 2.57 -13.28 17.78
C ALA A 373 3.35 -12.02 18.24
N LEU A 374 2.88 -11.36 19.30
CA LEU A 374 3.56 -10.20 19.91
C LEU A 374 4.91 -10.58 20.53
N GLU A 375 5.00 -11.73 21.17
CA GLU A 375 6.27 -12.24 21.70
C GLU A 375 7.27 -12.55 20.58
N PHE A 376 6.79 -13.15 19.49
CA PHE A 376 7.58 -13.42 18.30
C PHE A 376 8.11 -12.12 17.68
N GLY A 377 7.24 -11.13 17.44
CA GLY A 377 7.65 -9.81 16.93
C GLY A 377 8.65 -9.09 17.85
N ARG A 378 8.42 -9.07 19.17
CA ARG A 378 9.39 -8.51 20.14
C ARG A 378 10.72 -9.26 20.17
N ALA A 379 10.72 -10.57 19.91
CA ALA A 379 11.96 -11.34 19.80
C ALA A 379 12.73 -10.96 18.52
N GLU A 380 12.04 -10.76 17.40
CA GLU A 380 12.65 -10.28 16.16
C GLU A 380 13.20 -8.87 16.29
N GLU A 381 12.46 -7.92 16.85
CA GLU A 381 12.97 -6.56 17.07
C GLU A 381 14.17 -6.51 18.01
N ARG A 382 14.17 -7.32 19.08
CA ARG A 382 15.30 -7.39 20.01
C ARG A 382 16.54 -7.93 19.29
N LEU A 383 16.35 -8.93 18.43
CA LEU A 383 17.41 -9.45 17.59
C LEU A 383 17.90 -8.36 16.61
N ALA A 384 16.99 -7.67 15.91
CA ALA A 384 17.32 -6.60 14.96
C ALA A 384 18.08 -5.42 15.62
N ARG A 385 17.67 -5.00 16.82
CA ARG A 385 18.34 -3.93 17.58
C ARG A 385 19.70 -4.33 18.14
N GLN A 386 19.82 -5.57 18.63
CA GLN A 386 21.12 -6.12 19.02
C GLN A 386 22.10 -6.18 17.84
N THR A 387 21.58 -6.14 16.61
CA THR A 387 22.36 -6.23 15.39
C THR A 387 22.68 -4.89 14.70
N SER A 388 21.97 -3.81 15.03
CA SER A 388 22.15 -2.48 14.43
C SER A 388 23.29 -1.65 15.05
N ASP A 389 23.74 -1.99 16.25
CA ASP A 389 24.70 -1.17 17.03
C ASP A 389 26.19 -1.34 16.66
N LEU A 390 26.52 -2.02 15.56
CA LEU A 390 27.91 -2.33 15.21
C LEU A 390 28.18 -2.21 13.70
N ALA A 391 29.00 -1.23 13.30
CA ALA A 391 29.65 -1.23 11.99
C ALA A 391 30.51 -2.51 11.85
N ASP A 392 30.43 -3.17 10.68
CA ASP A 392 30.78 -4.58 10.38
C ASP A 392 29.89 -5.66 11.05
N GLY A 393 29.30 -5.37 12.22
CA GLY A 393 28.37 -6.27 12.91
C GLY A 393 27.03 -6.48 12.19
N ALA A 394 26.53 -5.49 11.45
CA ALA A 394 25.26 -5.60 10.71
C ALA A 394 25.27 -6.71 9.63
N ALA A 395 26.41 -6.93 8.95
CA ALA A 395 26.53 -8.00 7.97
C ALA A 395 26.64 -9.38 8.65
N PHE A 396 27.41 -9.47 9.74
CA PHE A 396 27.48 -10.70 10.56
C PHE A 396 26.12 -11.07 11.14
N ALA A 397 25.37 -10.08 11.62
CA ALA A 397 24.02 -10.22 12.09
C ALA A 397 23.03 -10.69 11.03
N TRP A 398 23.07 -10.07 9.85
CA TRP A 398 22.30 -10.49 8.70
C TRP A 398 22.53 -11.99 8.41
N LEU A 399 23.80 -12.44 8.49
CA LEU A 399 24.15 -13.84 8.29
C LEU A 399 23.60 -14.77 9.38
N GLN A 400 23.62 -14.34 10.64
CA GLN A 400 23.02 -15.10 11.74
C GLN A 400 21.50 -15.23 11.59
N LEU A 401 20.82 -14.15 11.19
CA LEU A 401 19.39 -14.16 10.89
C LEU A 401 19.10 -15.09 9.71
N PHE A 402 19.83 -14.96 8.60
CA PHE A 402 19.70 -15.88 7.47
C PHE A 402 19.86 -17.35 7.90
N ALA A 403 20.91 -17.67 8.67
CA ALA A 403 21.15 -19.03 9.15
C ALA A 403 20.02 -19.56 10.05
N ARG A 404 19.39 -18.68 10.84
CA ARG A 404 18.20 -19.02 11.64
C ARG A 404 17.00 -19.32 10.75
N LEU A 405 16.70 -18.46 9.78
CA LEU A 405 15.56 -18.64 8.87
C LEU A 405 15.70 -19.91 8.02
N VAL A 406 16.93 -20.30 7.66
CA VAL A 406 17.21 -21.61 7.03
C VAL A 406 16.79 -22.77 7.94
N ARG A 407 17.14 -22.72 9.23
CA ARG A 407 16.78 -23.79 10.19
C ARG A 407 15.27 -23.85 10.45
N GLU A 408 14.61 -22.70 10.46
CA GLU A 408 13.17 -22.57 10.66
C GLU A 408 12.36 -22.84 9.39
N GLN A 409 13.03 -22.99 8.23
CA GLN A 409 12.40 -23.11 6.91
C GLN A 409 11.43 -21.94 6.62
N ASN A 410 11.74 -20.75 7.12
CA ASN A 410 10.90 -19.55 6.99
C ASN A 410 11.26 -18.79 5.71
N PHE A 411 10.73 -19.27 4.58
CA PHE A 411 10.98 -18.71 3.26
C PHE A 411 10.48 -17.26 3.14
N GLU A 412 9.33 -16.95 3.72
CA GLU A 412 8.70 -15.62 3.61
C GLU A 412 9.51 -14.54 4.32
N ALA A 413 9.96 -14.78 5.55
CA ALA A 413 10.85 -13.84 6.23
C ALA A 413 12.20 -13.72 5.50
N ALA A 414 12.73 -14.82 4.99
CA ALA A 414 14.01 -14.81 4.26
C ALA A 414 13.93 -14.03 2.95
N ARG A 415 12.76 -13.94 2.29
CA ARG A 415 12.55 -13.14 1.08
C ARG A 415 12.82 -11.65 1.32
N TYR A 416 12.65 -11.14 2.54
CA TYR A 416 12.95 -9.74 2.87
C TYR A 416 14.44 -9.46 3.07
N LEU A 417 15.25 -10.51 3.30
CA LEU A 417 16.70 -10.39 3.36
C LEU A 417 17.35 -10.25 1.98
N PHE A 418 16.63 -10.52 0.90
CA PHE A 418 17.14 -10.52 -0.46
C PHE A 418 16.47 -9.45 -1.31
N HIS A 419 17.27 -8.80 -2.14
CA HIS A 419 16.77 -7.86 -3.13
C HIS A 419 15.90 -8.61 -4.18
N PRO A 420 14.78 -8.04 -4.67
CA PRO A 420 13.92 -8.72 -5.65
C PRO A 420 14.68 -9.20 -6.90
N HIS A 421 15.66 -8.42 -7.36
CA HIS A 421 16.53 -8.74 -8.51
C HIS A 421 17.87 -9.37 -8.11
N CYS A 422 17.93 -10.11 -7.00
CA CYS A 422 19.16 -10.76 -6.58
C CYS A 422 19.60 -11.87 -7.54
N ARG A 423 20.91 -12.07 -7.68
CA ARG A 423 21.51 -13.16 -8.45
C ARG A 423 22.07 -14.21 -7.51
N SER A 424 21.91 -15.50 -7.78
CA SER A 424 22.49 -16.52 -6.91
C SER A 424 23.10 -17.71 -7.65
N PHE A 425 24.16 -18.28 -7.07
CA PHE A 425 24.73 -19.57 -7.46
C PHE A 425 24.59 -20.56 -6.30
N GLY A 426 24.00 -21.71 -6.56
CA GLY A 426 23.58 -22.65 -5.53
C GLY A 426 24.21 -24.03 -5.64
N THR A 427 23.94 -24.88 -4.65
CA THR A 427 24.35 -26.29 -4.68
C THR A 427 23.40 -27.18 -5.47
N LEU A 428 22.20 -26.68 -5.82
CA LEU A 428 21.19 -27.40 -6.60
C LEU A 428 20.84 -26.64 -7.88
N ALA A 429 20.50 -25.34 -7.77
CA ALA A 429 20.28 -24.47 -8.91
C ALA A 429 21.63 -23.94 -9.43
N VAL A 430 21.87 -24.09 -10.75
CA VAL A 430 23.09 -23.61 -11.40
C VAL A 430 23.21 -22.08 -11.32
N GLU A 431 22.11 -21.38 -11.59
CA GLU A 431 21.97 -19.92 -11.45
C GLU A 431 20.51 -19.58 -11.21
N THR A 432 20.23 -18.55 -10.41
CA THR A 432 18.91 -17.90 -10.34
C THR A 432 19.05 -16.40 -10.57
N THR A 433 18.07 -15.80 -11.26
CA THR A 433 18.18 -14.41 -11.72
C THR A 433 17.36 -13.39 -10.94
N ASP A 434 16.50 -13.88 -10.06
CA ASP A 434 15.66 -13.10 -9.16
C ASP A 434 15.38 -13.89 -7.88
N ARG A 435 14.72 -13.22 -6.93
CA ARG A 435 14.40 -13.78 -5.61
C ARG A 435 13.40 -14.94 -5.68
N ASP A 436 12.45 -14.93 -6.62
CA ASP A 436 11.41 -15.96 -6.71
C ASP A 436 12.02 -17.27 -7.19
N GLN A 437 12.85 -17.22 -8.24
CA GLN A 437 13.64 -18.36 -8.68
C GLN A 437 14.56 -18.88 -7.59
N LEU A 438 15.20 -18.00 -6.81
CA LEU A 438 16.05 -18.40 -5.69
C LEU A 438 15.28 -19.21 -4.65
N VAL A 439 14.07 -18.77 -4.30
CA VAL A 439 13.22 -19.47 -3.34
C VAL A 439 12.78 -20.82 -3.90
N ASP A 440 12.21 -20.83 -5.10
CA ASP A 440 11.58 -22.03 -5.68
C ASP A 440 12.59 -23.11 -6.07
N GLN A 441 13.72 -22.71 -6.65
CA GLN A 441 14.66 -23.65 -7.27
C GLN A 441 15.82 -24.03 -6.36
N GLN A 442 16.11 -23.23 -5.33
CA GLN A 442 17.24 -23.49 -4.42
C GLN A 442 16.80 -23.61 -2.96
N TRP A 443 15.98 -22.69 -2.42
CA TRP A 443 15.64 -22.74 -0.99
C TRP A 443 14.65 -23.85 -0.66
N ILE A 444 13.49 -23.90 -1.31
CA ILE A 444 12.45 -24.89 -1.00
C ILE A 444 12.99 -26.33 -1.10
N PRO A 445 13.72 -26.73 -2.16
CA PRO A 445 14.24 -28.10 -2.24
C PRO A 445 15.36 -28.39 -1.22
N THR A 446 16.14 -27.38 -0.84
CA THR A 446 17.34 -27.57 0.00
C THR A 446 17.01 -27.43 1.48
N TRP A 447 16.24 -26.42 1.89
CA TRP A 447 15.99 -26.12 3.30
C TRP A 447 15.06 -27.17 3.92
N THR A 448 14.11 -27.72 3.17
CA THR A 448 13.22 -28.79 3.63
C THR A 448 13.96 -30.07 4.00
N THR A 449 15.13 -30.31 3.39
CA THR A 449 15.99 -31.47 3.61
C THR A 449 17.25 -31.16 4.43
N THR A 450 17.39 -29.94 4.93
CA THR A 450 18.56 -29.47 5.70
C THR A 450 18.22 -29.40 7.19
N ARG A 451 19.10 -29.94 8.04
CA ARG A 451 19.03 -29.83 9.51
C ARG A 451 20.28 -29.17 10.07
N GLY A 452 20.11 -28.41 11.15
CA GLY A 452 21.24 -27.87 11.93
C GLY A 452 22.16 -26.92 11.15
N PHE A 453 21.64 -26.20 10.14
CA PHE A 453 22.43 -25.23 9.38
C PHE A 453 23.08 -24.20 10.31
N SER A 454 24.40 -24.08 10.21
CA SER A 454 25.21 -23.18 11.02
C SER A 454 26.34 -22.59 10.19
N VAL A 455 26.81 -21.42 10.61
CA VAL A 455 27.98 -20.76 10.06
C VAL A 455 29.05 -20.73 11.13
N ASP A 456 30.29 -21.07 10.79
CA ASP A 456 31.43 -20.99 11.71
C ASP A 456 31.79 -19.52 11.96
N PRO A 457 31.57 -18.99 13.18
CA PRO A 457 31.84 -17.59 13.48
C PRO A 457 33.31 -17.21 13.28
N GLY A 458 34.24 -18.15 13.50
CA GLY A 458 35.67 -17.91 13.34
C GLY A 458 36.13 -17.81 11.88
N SER A 459 35.24 -18.11 10.93
CA SER A 459 35.50 -18.07 9.49
C SER A 459 34.86 -16.87 8.77
N VAL A 460 34.11 -16.03 9.50
CA VAL A 460 33.39 -14.92 8.88
C VAL A 460 34.34 -13.76 8.60
N HIS A 461 34.40 -13.34 7.34
CA HIS A 461 35.07 -12.13 6.92
C HIS A 461 34.07 -11.19 6.24
N VAL A 462 34.11 -9.92 6.62
CA VAL A 462 33.29 -8.85 6.05
C VAL A 462 34.22 -7.80 5.46
N GLU A 463 34.01 -7.47 4.19
CA GLU A 463 34.67 -6.35 3.52
C GLU A 463 33.61 -5.30 3.13
N SER A 464 33.87 -4.05 3.48
CA SER A 464 32.90 -2.95 3.38
C SER A 464 33.37 -1.92 2.35
N GLY A 465 32.47 -1.47 1.46
CA GLY A 465 32.79 -0.44 0.46
C GLY A 465 31.54 0.27 -0.05
N GLY A 466 31.41 1.57 0.24
CA GLY A 466 30.22 2.35 -0.09
C GLY A 466 28.96 1.76 0.57
N ASP A 467 27.90 1.61 -0.22
CA ASP A 467 26.62 0.98 0.16
C ASP A 467 26.69 -0.56 0.18
N LEU A 468 27.85 -1.16 -0.13
CA LEU A 468 28.01 -2.61 -0.21
C LEU A 468 28.75 -3.19 1.01
N ARG A 469 28.37 -4.42 1.36
CA ARG A 469 29.08 -5.31 2.30
C ARG A 469 29.25 -6.67 1.64
N ILE A 470 30.48 -7.15 1.55
CA ILE A 470 30.81 -8.48 1.04
C ILE A 470 31.10 -9.37 2.24
N LEU A 471 30.29 -10.41 2.41
CA LEU A 471 30.43 -11.37 3.49
C LEU A 471 30.90 -12.71 2.93
N THR A 472 31.90 -13.33 3.56
CA THR A 472 32.34 -14.70 3.27
C THR A 472 32.40 -15.50 4.56
N ALA A 473 32.00 -16.77 4.52
CA ALA A 473 32.05 -17.65 5.68
C ALA A 473 32.03 -19.14 5.31
N ARG A 474 32.45 -20.00 6.23
CA ARG A 474 32.24 -21.46 6.17
C ARG A 474 30.94 -21.84 6.85
N TRP A 475 30.21 -22.79 6.28
CA TRP A 475 28.96 -23.30 6.83
C TRP A 475 29.01 -24.82 7.01
N SER A 476 28.17 -25.32 7.91
CA SER A 476 27.91 -26.75 8.08
C SER A 476 26.43 -27.04 8.27
N SER A 477 26.00 -28.22 7.85
CA SER A 477 24.63 -28.73 8.07
C SER A 477 24.60 -30.25 7.96
N LEU A 478 23.45 -30.84 8.27
CA LEU A 478 23.11 -32.21 7.94
C LEU A 478 22.12 -32.21 6.76
N GLY A 479 22.41 -32.97 5.72
CA GLY A 479 21.43 -33.32 4.68
C GLY A 479 20.73 -34.63 5.02
N ALA A 480 19.46 -34.77 4.64
CA ALA A 480 18.72 -36.02 4.77
C ALA A 480 18.48 -36.63 3.38
N SER A 481 18.93 -37.87 3.16
CA SER A 481 18.61 -38.69 1.97
C SER A 481 18.31 -40.11 2.41
N ASP A 482 17.21 -40.68 1.91
CA ASP A 482 16.81 -42.08 2.13
C ASP A 482 16.79 -42.52 3.61
N GLY A 483 16.38 -41.60 4.50
CA GLY A 483 16.30 -41.86 5.95
C GLY A 483 17.64 -41.84 6.68
N THR A 484 18.74 -41.47 6.02
CA THR A 484 20.07 -41.33 6.60
C THR A 484 20.56 -39.88 6.53
N ASP A 485 21.13 -39.40 7.64
CA ASP A 485 21.73 -38.07 7.72
C ASP A 485 23.20 -38.12 7.26
N PHE A 486 23.61 -37.14 6.46
CA PHE A 486 25.01 -36.97 6.04
C PHE A 486 25.48 -35.54 6.29
N ALA A 487 26.74 -35.40 6.71
CA ALA A 487 27.34 -34.10 6.99
C ALA A 487 27.63 -33.34 5.69
N ARG A 488 27.27 -32.06 5.66
CA ARG A 488 27.56 -31.14 4.57
C ARG A 488 28.37 -29.97 5.13
N HIS A 489 29.47 -29.67 4.47
CA HIS A 489 30.34 -28.55 4.79
C HIS A 489 30.65 -27.76 3.53
N GLY A 490 30.81 -26.45 3.68
CA GLY A 490 31.08 -25.62 2.52
C GLY A 490 31.40 -24.18 2.85
N ARG A 491 31.37 -23.37 1.80
CA ARG A 491 31.64 -21.92 1.85
C ARG A 491 30.45 -21.17 1.28
N CYS A 492 30.19 -20.00 1.82
CA CYS A 492 29.18 -19.08 1.31
C CYS A 492 29.76 -17.67 1.16
N THR A 493 29.26 -16.97 0.15
CA THR A 493 29.52 -15.55 -0.08
C THR A 493 28.21 -14.82 -0.26
N PHE A 494 28.07 -13.66 0.35
CA PHE A 494 26.95 -12.74 0.14
C PHE A 494 27.48 -11.37 -0.25
N VAL A 495 26.81 -10.72 -1.20
CA VAL A 495 26.98 -9.29 -1.44
C VAL A 495 25.69 -8.63 -0.97
N LEU A 496 25.80 -7.85 0.10
CA LEU A 496 24.71 -7.11 0.70
C LEU A 496 24.81 -5.65 0.25
N ARG A 497 23.66 -5.03 0.01
CA ARG A 497 23.52 -3.60 -0.30
C ARG A 497 22.64 -2.94 0.75
N GLU A 498 23.02 -1.75 1.18
CA GLU A 498 22.19 -0.85 1.96
C GLU A 498 21.01 -0.36 1.10
N VAL A 499 19.79 -0.67 1.54
CA VAL A 499 18.53 -0.24 0.93
C VAL A 499 17.70 0.42 2.03
N GLY A 500 17.72 1.75 2.06
CA GLY A 500 17.22 2.52 3.19
C GLY A 500 18.06 2.26 4.44
N GLU A 501 17.42 1.86 5.55
CA GLU A 501 18.08 1.51 6.81
C GLU A 501 18.38 0.00 6.94
N THR A 502 18.22 -0.78 5.86
CA THR A 502 18.34 -2.25 5.89
C THR A 502 19.41 -2.79 4.94
N LEU A 503 20.02 -3.92 5.27
CA LEU A 503 20.90 -4.66 4.36
C LEU A 503 20.10 -5.73 3.61
N ARG A 504 20.20 -5.73 2.28
CA ARG A 504 19.61 -6.76 1.41
C ARG A 504 20.66 -7.44 0.55
N ALA A 505 20.63 -8.76 0.46
CA ALA A 505 21.49 -9.52 -0.43
C ALA A 505 21.11 -9.26 -1.90
N VAL A 506 22.03 -8.67 -2.65
CA VAL A 506 21.96 -8.53 -4.11
C VAL A 506 22.61 -9.73 -4.81
N HIS A 507 23.50 -10.45 -4.11
CA HIS A 507 24.06 -11.71 -4.57
C HIS A 507 24.26 -12.73 -3.45
N SER A 508 24.06 -14.01 -3.73
CA SER A 508 24.50 -15.11 -2.85
C SER A 508 25.15 -16.26 -3.61
N HIS A 509 26.14 -16.90 -3.00
CA HIS A 509 26.82 -18.05 -3.57
C HIS A 509 27.09 -19.09 -2.48
N PHE A 510 26.63 -20.32 -2.70
CA PHE A 510 26.94 -21.48 -1.86
C PHE A 510 27.75 -22.53 -2.62
N SER A 511 28.82 -23.02 -2.02
CA SER A 511 29.62 -24.13 -2.53
C SER A 511 29.91 -25.15 -1.45
N LEU A 512 30.05 -26.43 -1.82
CA LEU A 512 30.59 -27.46 -0.93
C LEU A 512 32.12 -27.30 -0.80
N ASP A 513 32.69 -27.84 0.28
CA ASP A 513 34.14 -27.96 0.40
C ASP A 513 34.66 -28.85 -0.76
N PRO A 514 35.78 -28.47 -1.40
CA PRO A 514 36.35 -29.25 -2.49
C PRO A 514 36.84 -30.60 -1.95
N ASN A 515 36.64 -31.67 -2.73
CA ASN A 515 37.13 -33.01 -2.41
C ASN A 515 38.65 -33.09 -2.42
#